data_AF-A0A7H1MZ33-F1
#
_entry.id   AF-A0A7H1MZ33-F1
#
_cell.length_a   1.000
_cell.length_b   1.000
_cell.length_c   1.000
_cell.angle_alpha   90.00
_cell.angle_beta   90.00
_cell.angle_gamma   90.00
#
_symmetry.space_group_name_H-M   'P 1'
#
loop_
_entity.id
_entity.type
_entity.pdbx_description
1 polymer ?
#
loop_
_entity_poly.entity_id
_entity_poly.type
_entity_poly.pdbx_seq_one_letter_code
_entity_poly.pdbx_strand_id
1 'polypeptide(L)'
;MHVLETACSFLAGLAVGYVIASLTESVLHQRIGHAPRQTVERWKQGSLPLRYLARIHYSHHVVHHLRTFRQDHVTQFRSIQEREQVSSELAMLGAEGEQIVRSGYGLRLDGLGGLAFVVPLLPALPWITSQTGASAILGAGIALALPPIFSHFIHPYLHMPHAQALQQAPKLTGWLLRRWYFRVMARHHYVHHRCPRTNFNLLLGGDWLRGCHRTVDGAQRSAMRQLGLRVD
;
A
#
# COMPACT_ATOMS: atom_id res chain seq x y z
N MET A 1 -20.19 -11.05 -32.45
CA MET A 1 -20.64 -11.34 -31.07
C MET A 1 -19.48 -11.73 -30.15
N HIS A 2 -18.62 -12.68 -30.52
CA HIS A 2 -17.49 -13.12 -29.68
C HIS A 2 -16.52 -12.04 -29.16
N VAL A 3 -16.21 -11.00 -29.95
CA VAL A 3 -15.33 -9.92 -29.49
C VAL A 3 -15.95 -9.13 -28.33
N LEU A 4 -17.26 -8.84 -28.42
CA LEU A 4 -17.99 -8.12 -27.37
C LEU A 4 -18.11 -8.96 -26.10
N GLU A 5 -18.44 -10.25 -26.23
CA GLU A 5 -18.46 -11.20 -25.11
C GLU A 5 -17.10 -11.25 -24.40
N THR A 6 -16.02 -11.37 -25.17
CA THR A 6 -14.65 -11.41 -24.64
C THR A 6 -14.30 -10.13 -23.89
N ALA A 7 -14.62 -8.97 -24.47
CA ALA A 7 -14.37 -7.67 -23.85
C ALA A 7 -15.20 -7.48 -22.57
N CYS A 8 -16.48 -7.86 -22.59
CA CYS A 8 -17.35 -7.83 -21.40
C CYS A 8 -16.81 -8.71 -20.28
N SER A 9 -16.43 -9.96 -20.59
CA SER A 9 -15.81 -10.86 -19.61
C SER A 9 -14.51 -10.30 -19.05
N PHE A 10 -13.65 -9.71 -19.90
CA PHE A 10 -12.42 -9.05 -19.44
C PHE A 10 -12.71 -7.90 -18.47
N LEU A 11 -13.64 -7.01 -18.82
CA LEU A 11 -14.02 -5.87 -17.98
C LEU A 11 -14.68 -6.32 -16.67
N ALA A 12 -15.52 -7.35 -16.71
CA ALA A 12 -16.12 -7.94 -15.52
C ALA A 12 -15.04 -8.53 -14.60
N GLY A 13 -14.09 -9.27 -15.16
CA GLY A 13 -12.95 -9.79 -14.41
C GLY A 13 -12.10 -8.70 -13.78
N LEU A 14 -11.82 -7.61 -14.53
CA LEU A 14 -11.10 -6.45 -14.02
C LEU A 14 -11.84 -5.78 -12.85
N ALA A 15 -13.17 -5.59 -12.96
CA ALA A 15 -13.98 -4.99 -11.90
C ALA A 15 -14.03 -5.87 -10.64
N VAL A 16 -14.29 -7.18 -10.79
CA VAL A 16 -14.31 -8.13 -9.67
C VAL A 16 -12.94 -8.23 -9.02
N GLY A 17 -11.88 -8.37 -9.82
CA GLY A 17 -10.50 -8.41 -9.33
C GLY A 17 -10.11 -7.14 -8.58
N TYR A 18 -10.57 -5.97 -9.03
CA TYR A 18 -10.31 -4.69 -8.36
C TYR A 18 -10.96 -4.66 -6.97
N VAL A 19 -12.23 -5.05 -6.87
CA VAL A 19 -12.95 -5.10 -5.58
C VAL A 19 -12.25 -6.06 -4.62
N ILE A 20 -11.89 -7.25 -5.09
CA ILE A 20 -11.18 -8.27 -4.31
C ILE A 20 -9.81 -7.74 -3.85
N ALA A 21 -9.01 -7.16 -4.75
CA ALA A 21 -7.70 -6.61 -4.46
C ALA A 21 -7.78 -5.49 -3.40
N SER A 22 -8.76 -4.60 -3.55
CA SER A 22 -8.98 -3.47 -2.65
C SER A 22 -9.44 -3.94 -1.27
N LEU A 23 -10.40 -4.87 -1.17
CA LEU A 23 -10.80 -5.46 0.11
C LEU A 23 -9.65 -6.19 0.81
N THR A 24 -8.89 -6.98 0.05
CA THR A 24 -7.77 -7.74 0.58
C THR A 24 -6.65 -6.82 1.08
N GLU A 25 -6.28 -5.81 0.32
CA GLU A 25 -5.31 -4.81 0.77
C GLU A 25 -5.77 -4.17 2.08
N SER A 26 -7.03 -3.74 2.16
CA SER A 26 -7.59 -3.12 3.37
C SER A 26 -7.52 -4.06 4.58
N VAL A 27 -7.91 -5.33 4.40
CA VAL A 27 -7.88 -6.35 5.48
C VAL A 27 -6.46 -6.67 5.90
N LEU A 28 -5.58 -7.01 4.96
CA LEU A 28 -4.21 -7.44 5.27
C LEU A 28 -3.40 -6.29 5.86
N HIS A 29 -3.56 -5.07 5.37
CA HIS A 29 -2.88 -3.91 5.93
C HIS A 29 -3.34 -3.65 7.37
N GLN A 30 -4.64 -3.75 7.68
CA GLN A 30 -5.10 -3.65 9.07
C GLN A 30 -4.59 -4.82 9.93
N ARG A 31 -4.77 -6.06 9.46
CA ARG A 31 -4.59 -7.27 10.27
C ARG A 31 -3.14 -7.67 10.43
N ILE A 32 -2.29 -7.36 9.45
CA ILE A 32 -0.85 -7.66 9.44
C ILE A 32 -0.06 -6.38 9.66
N GLY A 33 -0.25 -5.38 8.80
CA GLY A 33 0.46 -4.10 8.87
C GLY A 33 0.30 -3.45 10.25
N HIS A 34 -0.93 -3.33 10.76
CA HIS A 34 -1.24 -2.72 12.07
C HIS A 34 -1.69 -3.75 13.13
N ALA A 35 -1.14 -4.97 13.06
CA ALA A 35 -1.45 -6.02 14.03
C ALA A 35 -1.16 -5.59 15.49
N PRO A 36 -1.99 -5.99 16.48
CA PRO A 36 -1.69 -5.76 17.89
C PRO A 36 -0.41 -6.49 18.33
N ARG A 37 0.32 -5.90 19.29
CA ARG A 37 1.59 -6.44 19.81
C ARG A 37 1.51 -7.93 20.18
N GLN A 38 0.46 -8.35 20.89
CA GLN A 38 0.29 -9.75 21.30
C GLN A 38 0.19 -10.73 20.12
N THR A 39 -0.37 -10.29 19.00
CA THR A 39 -0.43 -11.10 17.77
C THR A 39 0.94 -11.19 17.12
N VAL A 40 1.66 -10.08 17.06
CA VAL A 40 3.03 -10.02 16.50
C VAL A 40 4.01 -10.88 17.30
N GLU A 41 3.93 -10.87 18.63
CA GLU A 41 4.80 -11.72 19.47
C GLU A 41 4.53 -13.22 19.24
N ARG A 42 3.26 -13.62 19.06
CA ARG A 42 2.92 -15.01 18.67
C ARG A 42 3.49 -15.39 17.31
N TRP A 43 3.47 -14.46 16.35
CA TRP A 43 4.05 -14.71 15.03
C TRP A 43 5.56 -14.89 15.05
N LYS A 44 6.28 -14.13 15.87
CA LYS A 44 7.73 -14.26 16.04
C LYS A 44 8.15 -15.63 16.55
N GLN A 45 7.31 -16.26 17.37
CA GLN A 45 7.54 -17.59 17.95
C GLN A 45 7.06 -18.73 17.04
N GLY A 46 6.37 -18.42 15.93
CA GLY A 46 5.74 -19.40 15.07
C GLY A 46 6.62 -19.92 13.93
N SER A 47 5.96 -20.58 12.97
CA SER A 47 6.58 -21.09 11.74
C SER A 47 7.13 -19.96 10.86
N LEU A 48 7.92 -20.33 9.84
CA LEU A 48 8.53 -19.36 8.92
C LEU A 48 7.51 -18.39 8.28
N PRO A 49 6.33 -18.82 7.80
CA PRO A 49 5.32 -17.89 7.28
C PRO A 49 4.79 -16.90 8.32
N LEU A 50 4.62 -17.32 9.58
CA LEU A 50 4.16 -16.42 10.64
C LEU A 50 5.23 -15.39 10.98
N ARG A 51 6.50 -15.81 11.10
CA ARG A 51 7.63 -14.88 11.28
C ARG A 51 7.70 -13.87 10.15
N TYR A 52 7.34 -14.28 8.93
CA TYR A 52 7.24 -13.36 7.80
C TYR A 52 6.17 -12.26 7.99
N LEU A 53 5.00 -12.59 8.54
CA LEU A 53 3.99 -11.59 8.91
C LEU A 53 4.50 -10.58 9.93
N ALA A 54 5.28 -11.05 10.92
CA ALA A 54 5.93 -10.17 11.89
C ALA A 54 6.94 -9.21 11.24
N ARG A 55 7.65 -9.66 10.19
CA ARG A 55 8.55 -8.80 9.40
C ARG A 55 7.79 -7.73 8.61
N ILE A 56 6.68 -8.10 7.97
CA ILE A 56 5.81 -7.13 7.28
C ILE A 56 5.33 -6.06 8.26
N HIS A 57 4.83 -6.47 9.44
CA HIS A 57 4.44 -5.54 10.50
C HIS A 57 5.60 -4.63 10.93
N TYR A 58 6.78 -5.20 11.17
CA TYR A 58 7.94 -4.43 11.61
C TYR A 58 8.36 -3.37 10.57
N SER A 59 8.50 -3.76 9.30
CA SER A 59 8.85 -2.84 8.21
C SER A 59 7.79 -1.74 8.04
N HIS A 60 6.51 -2.11 8.03
CA HIS A 60 5.44 -1.17 7.75
C HIS A 60 5.05 -0.31 8.96
N HIS A 61 4.68 -0.90 10.08
CA HIS A 61 4.21 -0.13 11.23
C HIS A 61 5.37 0.48 12.02
N VAL A 62 6.35 -0.34 12.39
CA VAL A 62 7.43 0.15 13.26
C VAL A 62 8.36 1.07 12.49
N VAL A 63 8.87 0.64 11.34
CA VAL A 63 9.84 1.45 10.61
C VAL A 63 9.16 2.61 9.88
N HIS A 64 8.23 2.31 8.97
CA HIS A 64 7.59 3.34 8.13
C HIS A 64 6.71 4.33 8.92
N HIS A 65 5.80 3.86 9.78
CA HIS A 65 4.93 4.79 10.53
C HIS A 65 5.58 5.39 11.77
N LEU A 66 6.32 4.61 12.56
CA LEU A 66 6.80 5.08 13.87
C LEU A 66 8.24 5.63 13.87
N ARG A 67 9.09 5.26 12.90
CA ARG A 67 10.51 5.67 12.89
C ARG A 67 10.87 6.67 11.80
N THR A 68 10.28 6.55 10.60
CA THR A 68 10.72 7.32 9.43
C THR A 68 9.70 8.31 8.90
N PHE A 69 8.61 8.64 9.57
CA PHE A 69 7.75 9.79 9.20
C PHE A 69 7.22 10.47 10.46
N ARG A 70 8.12 10.63 11.44
CA ARG A 70 7.77 11.07 12.80
C ARG A 70 7.48 12.56 12.91
N GLN A 71 8.10 13.37 12.07
CA GLN A 71 7.91 14.82 12.11
C GLN A 71 6.59 15.19 11.44
N ASP A 72 6.43 14.76 10.19
CA ASP A 72 5.26 15.03 9.37
C ASP A 72 5.17 13.97 8.26
N HIS A 73 4.14 14.08 7.42
CA HIS A 73 3.84 13.08 6.39
C HIS A 73 4.86 13.03 5.25
N VAL A 74 5.65 14.08 5.02
CA VAL A 74 6.56 14.19 3.86
C VAL A 74 8.05 14.17 4.24
N THR A 75 8.37 14.43 5.51
CA THR A 75 9.73 14.42 6.04
C THR A 75 10.09 13.03 6.57
N GLN A 76 10.87 12.28 5.78
CA GLN A 76 11.22 10.91 6.17
C GLN A 76 12.20 10.84 7.36
N PHE A 77 13.17 11.75 7.41
CA PHE A 77 14.09 11.86 8.54
C PHE A 77 14.32 13.34 8.81
N ARG A 78 14.47 13.69 10.08
CA ARG A 78 14.73 15.07 10.52
C ARG A 78 16.16 15.49 10.20
N SER A 79 17.07 14.52 10.13
CA SER A 79 18.46 14.73 9.82
C SER A 79 19.10 13.48 9.19
N ILE A 80 20.29 13.66 8.63
CA ILE A 80 21.11 12.56 8.13
C ILE A 80 21.51 11.63 9.28
N GLN A 81 21.80 12.18 10.46
CA GLN A 81 22.18 11.40 11.64
C GLN A 81 21.04 10.49 12.12
N GLU A 82 19.78 10.97 12.11
CA GLU A 82 18.62 10.12 12.44
C GLU A 82 18.49 8.96 11.44
N ARG A 83 18.69 9.25 10.14
CA ARG A 83 18.68 8.21 9.10
C ARG A 83 19.78 7.18 9.35
N GLU A 84 21.02 7.61 9.56
CA GLU A 84 22.17 6.72 9.79
C GLU A 84 21.99 5.86 11.04
N GLN A 85 21.46 6.44 12.12
CA GLN A 85 21.11 5.68 13.33
C GLN A 85 20.07 4.59 13.04
N VAL A 86 18.99 4.93 12.32
CA VAL A 86 17.98 3.93 11.93
C VAL A 86 18.58 2.87 11.01
N SER A 87 19.43 3.26 10.05
CA SER A 87 20.13 2.31 9.17
C SER A 87 21.04 1.37 9.93
N SER A 88 21.83 1.86 10.89
CA SER A 88 22.77 1.04 11.65
C SER A 88 22.04 0.04 12.56
N GLU A 89 20.97 0.47 13.21
CA GLU A 89 20.12 -0.43 13.99
C GLU A 89 19.45 -1.51 13.12
N LEU A 90 19.01 -1.16 11.91
CA LEU A 90 18.47 -2.14 10.96
C LEU A 90 19.56 -3.10 10.46
N ALA A 91 20.79 -2.63 10.23
CA ALA A 91 21.90 -3.48 9.78
C ALA A 91 22.19 -4.64 10.76
N MET A 92 21.93 -4.45 12.06
CA MET A 92 22.04 -5.51 13.07
C MET A 92 21.04 -6.66 12.87
N LEU A 93 20.01 -6.49 12.05
CA LEU A 93 19.05 -7.53 11.65
C LEU A 93 19.52 -8.33 10.42
N GLY A 94 20.71 -8.05 9.89
CA GLY A 94 21.28 -8.70 8.71
C GLY A 94 20.46 -8.44 7.44
N ALA A 95 20.30 -9.48 6.62
CA ALA A 95 19.64 -9.40 5.31
C ALA A 95 18.22 -8.82 5.36
N GLU A 96 17.49 -9.01 6.46
CA GLU A 96 16.16 -8.44 6.66
C GLU A 96 16.21 -6.92 6.80
N GLY A 97 17.13 -6.41 7.60
CA GLY A 97 17.33 -4.97 7.77
C GLY A 97 17.80 -4.30 6.50
N GLU A 98 18.73 -4.93 5.77
CA GLU A 98 19.16 -4.45 4.46
C GLU A 98 18.00 -4.37 3.45
N GLN A 99 17.09 -5.35 3.46
CA GLN A 99 15.88 -5.30 2.65
C GLN A 99 14.97 -4.12 3.04
N ILE A 100 14.77 -3.87 4.34
CA ILE A 100 14.00 -2.72 4.80
C ILE A 100 14.64 -1.40 4.34
N VAL A 101 15.97 -1.27 4.40
CA VAL A 101 16.66 -0.06 3.91
C VAL A 101 16.47 0.08 2.40
N ARG A 102 16.64 -0.99 1.61
CA ARG A 102 16.49 -0.97 0.15
C ARG A 102 15.07 -0.66 -0.31
N SER A 103 14.05 -1.08 0.43
CA SER A 103 12.65 -0.72 0.19
C SER A 103 12.32 0.73 0.56
N GLY A 104 13.30 1.53 0.97
CA GLY A 104 13.10 2.90 1.42
C GLY A 104 12.44 2.94 2.79
N TYR A 105 12.84 2.05 3.70
CA TYR A 105 12.35 1.97 5.07
C TYR A 105 10.85 1.62 5.16
N GLY A 106 10.40 0.67 4.33
CA GLY A 106 8.99 0.25 4.27
C GLY A 106 8.11 1.09 3.33
N LEU A 107 8.70 2.04 2.59
CA LEU A 107 7.99 2.82 1.57
C LEU A 107 7.54 2.00 0.36
N ARG A 108 8.24 0.90 0.05
CA ARG A 108 7.88 0.02 -1.06
C ARG A 108 7.65 -1.38 -0.53
N LEU A 109 6.66 -2.07 -1.08
CA LEU A 109 6.63 -3.52 -1.01
C LEU A 109 7.73 -4.07 -1.94
N ASP A 110 8.65 -4.84 -1.38
CA ASP A 110 9.71 -5.52 -2.13
C ASP A 110 9.68 -7.03 -1.94
N GLY A 111 10.24 -7.75 -2.92
CA GLY A 111 10.37 -9.21 -2.91
C GLY A 111 9.07 -9.95 -2.57
N LEU A 112 9.16 -10.82 -1.56
CA LEU A 112 8.06 -11.64 -1.06
C LEU A 112 6.91 -10.80 -0.44
N GLY A 113 7.13 -9.52 -0.15
CA GLY A 113 6.16 -8.67 0.54
C GLY A 113 4.96 -8.39 -0.34
N GLY A 114 5.20 -8.19 -1.64
CA GLY A 114 4.14 -8.10 -2.63
C GLY A 114 3.37 -9.41 -2.78
N LEU A 115 4.05 -10.57 -2.68
CA LEU A 115 3.40 -11.87 -2.78
C LEU A 115 2.44 -12.14 -1.61
N ALA A 116 2.73 -11.64 -0.41
CA ALA A 116 1.82 -11.79 0.74
C ALA A 116 0.43 -11.17 0.49
N PHE A 117 0.32 -10.18 -0.41
CA PHE A 117 -0.95 -9.60 -0.83
C PHE A 117 -1.62 -10.36 -1.98
N VAL A 118 -0.83 -11.05 -2.83
CA VAL A 118 -1.34 -11.77 -3.99
C VAL A 118 -1.73 -13.21 -3.66
N VAL A 119 -0.96 -13.91 -2.81
CA VAL A 119 -1.16 -15.33 -2.47
C VAL A 119 -2.55 -15.61 -1.89
N PRO A 120 -3.09 -14.80 -0.96
CA PRO A 120 -4.46 -15.01 -0.44
C PRO A 120 -5.55 -14.91 -1.50
N LEU A 121 -5.23 -14.34 -2.68
CA LEU A 121 -6.16 -14.12 -3.78
C LEU A 121 -6.14 -15.26 -4.80
N LEU A 122 -5.11 -16.10 -4.81
CA LEU A 122 -4.97 -17.22 -5.75
C LEU A 122 -6.14 -18.20 -5.69
N PRO A 123 -6.72 -18.56 -4.52
CA PRO A 123 -7.89 -19.45 -4.47
C PRO A 123 -9.14 -18.88 -5.14
N ALA A 124 -9.25 -17.56 -5.31
CA ALA A 124 -10.37 -16.95 -6.00
C ALA A 124 -10.29 -17.13 -7.53
N LEU A 125 -9.08 -17.34 -8.07
CA LEU A 125 -8.87 -17.45 -9.51
C LEU A 125 -9.60 -18.66 -10.12
N PRO A 126 -9.48 -19.91 -9.63
CA PRO A 126 -10.24 -21.06 -10.14
C PRO A 126 -11.76 -20.89 -10.09
N TRP A 127 -12.26 -20.14 -9.11
CA TRP A 127 -13.69 -19.87 -9.02
C TRP A 127 -14.13 -18.86 -10.08
N ILE A 128 -13.35 -17.79 -10.29
CA ILE A 128 -13.61 -16.82 -11.38
C ILE A 128 -13.49 -17.51 -12.75
N THR A 129 -12.47 -18.37 -12.95
CA THR A 129 -12.22 -19.06 -14.23
C THR A 129 -13.43 -19.89 -14.66
N SER A 130 -14.05 -20.62 -13.73
CA SER A 130 -15.14 -21.55 -14.04
C SER A 130 -16.44 -20.85 -14.46
N GLN A 131 -16.63 -19.59 -14.06
CA GLN A 131 -17.87 -18.85 -14.31
C GLN A 131 -17.79 -17.88 -15.50
N THR A 132 -16.60 -17.42 -15.86
CA THR A 132 -16.46 -16.23 -16.74
C THR A 132 -15.49 -16.41 -17.91
N GLY A 133 -14.76 -17.53 -17.97
CA GLY A 133 -13.83 -17.85 -19.05
C GLY A 133 -12.47 -17.15 -18.92
N ALA A 134 -11.57 -17.42 -19.87
CA ALA A 134 -10.16 -17.04 -19.77
C ALA A 134 -9.90 -15.52 -19.78
N SER A 135 -10.71 -14.73 -20.49
CA SER A 135 -10.52 -13.28 -20.59
C SER A 135 -10.79 -12.55 -19.28
N ALA A 136 -11.73 -13.04 -18.47
CA ALA A 136 -12.01 -12.51 -17.14
C ALA A 136 -10.84 -12.76 -16.17
N ILE A 137 -10.14 -13.89 -16.29
CA ILE A 137 -8.93 -14.17 -15.51
C ILE A 137 -7.87 -13.12 -15.79
N LEU A 138 -7.66 -12.78 -17.07
CA LEU A 138 -6.68 -11.78 -17.45
C LEU A 138 -7.03 -10.41 -16.84
N GLY A 139 -8.29 -10.00 -16.93
CA GLY A 139 -8.78 -8.78 -16.28
C GLY A 139 -8.56 -8.80 -14.77
N ALA A 140 -8.97 -9.88 -14.10
CA ALA A 140 -8.79 -10.04 -12.66
C ALA A 140 -7.31 -10.03 -12.26
N GLY A 141 -6.45 -10.77 -12.98
CA GLY A 141 -5.02 -10.83 -12.72
C GLY A 141 -4.34 -9.46 -12.80
N ILE A 142 -4.71 -8.63 -13.77
CA ILE A 142 -4.24 -7.24 -13.86
C ILE A 142 -4.65 -6.46 -12.60
N ALA A 143 -5.91 -6.53 -12.19
CA ALA A 143 -6.39 -5.81 -11.02
C ALA A 143 -5.72 -6.29 -9.71
N LEU A 144 -5.51 -7.60 -9.57
CA LEU A 144 -4.86 -8.21 -8.40
C LEU A 144 -3.37 -7.87 -8.30
N ALA A 145 -2.73 -7.49 -9.42
CA ALA A 145 -1.36 -6.98 -9.43
C ALA A 145 -1.27 -5.50 -9.05
N LEU A 146 -2.37 -4.74 -9.02
CA LEU A 146 -2.35 -3.31 -8.72
C LEU A 146 -1.82 -2.96 -7.33
N PRO A 147 -2.15 -3.66 -6.22
CA PRO A 147 -1.63 -3.30 -4.90
C PRO A 147 -0.10 -3.27 -4.79
N PRO A 148 0.66 -4.32 -5.19
CA PRO A 148 2.11 -4.24 -5.17
C PRO A 148 2.65 -3.20 -6.15
N ILE A 149 2.03 -2.99 -7.32
CA ILE A 149 2.41 -1.93 -8.26
C ILE A 149 2.24 -0.55 -7.62
N PHE A 150 1.12 -0.28 -6.96
CA PHE A 150 0.86 1.01 -6.32
C PHE A 150 1.78 1.24 -5.13
N SER A 151 2.02 0.22 -4.32
CA SER A 151 3.00 0.31 -3.24
C SER A 151 4.41 0.61 -3.76
N HIS A 152 4.82 0.03 -4.88
CA HIS A 152 6.17 0.25 -5.40
C HIS A 152 6.33 1.61 -6.12
N PHE A 153 5.36 1.97 -6.96
CA PHE A 153 5.48 3.07 -7.91
C PHE A 153 4.66 4.32 -7.55
N ILE A 154 3.72 4.25 -6.61
CA ILE A 154 2.85 5.38 -6.23
C ILE A 154 3.11 5.81 -4.79
N HIS A 155 3.13 4.87 -3.85
CA HIS A 155 3.25 5.15 -2.42
C HIS A 155 4.44 6.07 -2.05
N PRO A 156 5.66 5.91 -2.62
CA PRO A 156 6.77 6.82 -2.34
C PRO A 156 6.46 8.29 -2.67
N TYR A 157 5.68 8.53 -3.72
CA TYR A 157 5.32 9.88 -4.15
C TYR A 157 4.17 10.49 -3.35
N LEU A 158 3.42 9.69 -2.59
CA LEU A 158 2.43 10.19 -1.64
C LEU A 158 3.09 10.83 -0.41
N HIS A 159 4.33 10.42 -0.11
CA HIS A 159 5.19 10.98 0.94
C HIS A 159 6.03 12.18 0.49
N MET A 160 5.62 12.86 -0.57
CA MET A 160 6.33 14.04 -1.09
C MET A 160 5.36 15.19 -1.31
N PRO A 161 5.82 16.45 -1.21
CA PRO A 161 5.08 17.58 -1.76
C PRO A 161 4.74 17.32 -3.23
N HIS A 162 3.51 17.60 -3.65
CA HIS A 162 2.99 17.20 -4.95
C HIS A 162 3.82 17.76 -6.13
N ALA A 163 4.31 18.99 -6.03
CA ALA A 163 5.17 19.57 -7.05
C ALA A 163 6.48 18.77 -7.23
N GLN A 164 7.12 18.39 -6.12
CA GLN A 164 8.31 17.54 -6.11
C GLN A 164 8.00 16.13 -6.64
N ALA A 165 6.88 15.54 -6.22
CA ALA A 165 6.42 14.25 -6.71
C ALA A 165 6.29 14.23 -8.24
N LEU A 166 5.72 15.29 -8.84
CA LEU A 166 5.57 15.39 -10.29
C LEU A 166 6.90 15.59 -11.04
N GLN A 167 7.90 16.20 -10.41
CA GLN A 167 9.23 16.38 -10.99
C GLN A 167 10.07 15.09 -10.94
N GLN A 168 9.96 14.33 -9.85
CA GLN A 168 10.76 13.13 -9.62
C GLN A 168 10.12 11.84 -10.18
N ALA A 169 8.81 11.84 -10.40
CA ALA A 169 8.12 10.67 -10.92
C ALA A 169 8.44 10.42 -12.39
N PRO A 170 8.60 9.14 -12.82
CA PRO A 170 8.57 8.78 -14.23
C PRO A 170 7.34 9.35 -14.94
N LYS A 171 7.45 9.66 -16.24
CA LYS A 171 6.39 10.36 -17.00
C LYS A 171 4.99 9.76 -16.81
N LEU A 172 4.87 8.44 -16.88
CA LEU A 172 3.60 7.74 -16.68
C LEU A 172 3.07 7.89 -15.25
N THR A 173 3.93 7.69 -14.25
CA THR A 173 3.60 7.88 -12.84
C THR A 173 3.19 9.33 -12.56
N GLY A 174 3.95 10.32 -13.03
CA GLY A 174 3.61 11.73 -12.90
C GLY A 174 2.29 12.08 -13.61
N TRP A 175 1.98 11.45 -14.74
CA TRP A 175 0.69 11.59 -15.40
C TRP A 175 -0.46 11.01 -14.56
N LEU A 176 -0.26 9.84 -13.94
CA LEU A 176 -1.22 9.23 -13.00
C LEU A 176 -1.46 10.14 -11.79
N LEU A 177 -0.40 10.64 -11.14
CA LEU A 177 -0.49 11.51 -9.96
C LEU A 177 -1.33 12.78 -10.20
N ARG A 178 -1.44 13.25 -11.45
CA ARG A 178 -2.29 14.39 -11.85
C ARG A 178 -3.78 14.04 -11.90
N ARG A 179 -4.18 12.77 -11.86
CA ARG A 179 -5.59 12.36 -11.93
C ARG A 179 -6.32 12.52 -10.58
N TRP A 180 -7.63 12.67 -10.66
CA TRP A 180 -8.49 12.87 -9.48
C TRP A 180 -8.40 11.69 -8.49
N TYR A 181 -8.22 10.48 -9.01
CA TYR A 181 -8.10 9.26 -8.21
C TYR A 181 -6.90 9.33 -7.25
N PHE A 182 -5.73 9.75 -7.74
CA PHE A 182 -4.51 9.87 -6.92
C PHE A 182 -4.57 11.06 -5.96
N ARG A 183 -5.34 12.09 -6.27
CA ARG A 183 -5.68 13.14 -5.30
C ARG A 183 -6.51 12.57 -4.14
N VAL A 184 -7.50 11.73 -4.41
CA VAL A 184 -8.26 11.05 -3.33
C VAL A 184 -7.34 10.12 -2.55
N MET A 185 -6.46 9.38 -3.24
CA MET A 185 -5.47 8.51 -2.60
C MET A 185 -4.52 9.26 -1.66
N ALA A 186 -4.00 10.43 -2.07
CA ALA A 186 -3.13 11.24 -1.21
C ALA A 186 -3.84 11.68 0.07
N ARG A 187 -5.10 12.14 -0.02
CA ARG A 187 -5.93 12.46 1.15
C ARG A 187 -6.18 11.25 2.03
N HIS A 188 -6.50 10.13 1.40
CA HIS A 188 -6.79 8.87 2.06
C HIS A 188 -5.58 8.38 2.86
N HIS A 189 -4.41 8.34 2.22
CA HIS A 189 -3.13 7.93 2.80
C HIS A 189 -2.62 8.89 3.88
N TYR A 190 -2.81 10.20 3.71
CA TYR A 190 -2.52 11.18 4.75
C TYR A 190 -3.31 10.89 6.04
N VAL A 191 -4.62 10.63 5.92
CA VAL A 191 -5.47 10.29 7.08
C VAL A 191 -5.00 9.00 7.72
N HIS A 192 -4.58 8.00 6.95
CA HIS A 192 -4.03 6.76 7.48
C HIS A 192 -2.82 7.01 8.39
N HIS A 193 -1.86 7.82 7.95
CA HIS A 193 -0.70 8.19 8.76
C HIS A 193 -1.05 8.94 10.04
N ARG A 194 -2.12 9.75 10.02
CA ARG A 194 -2.62 10.46 11.22
C ARG A 194 -3.49 9.59 12.11
N CYS A 195 -4.16 8.59 11.54
CA CYS A 195 -5.11 7.71 12.19
C CYS A 195 -4.89 6.27 11.69
N PRO A 196 -3.88 5.54 12.23
CA PRO A 196 -3.44 4.24 11.71
C PRO A 196 -4.48 3.11 11.77
N ARG A 197 -5.68 3.37 12.29
CA ARG A 197 -6.81 2.44 12.37
C ARG A 197 -7.82 2.60 11.22
N THR A 198 -7.57 3.51 10.29
CA THR A 198 -8.47 3.84 9.17
C THR A 198 -7.68 4.00 7.88
N ASN A 199 -8.37 3.95 6.74
CA ASN A 199 -7.83 4.31 5.42
C ASN A 199 -6.63 3.47 4.95
N PHE A 200 -6.73 2.15 5.04
CA PHE A 200 -5.65 1.23 4.73
C PHE A 200 -5.30 1.14 3.23
N ASN A 201 -6.22 1.44 2.32
CA ASN A 201 -6.02 1.24 0.90
C ASN A 201 -5.09 2.26 0.23
N LEU A 202 -4.20 1.76 -0.65
CA LEU A 202 -3.70 2.50 -1.81
C LEU A 202 -4.60 2.23 -3.04
N LEU A 203 -5.15 1.01 -3.16
CA LEU A 203 -6.19 0.71 -4.13
C LEU A 203 -7.57 1.01 -3.53
N LEU A 204 -8.12 2.18 -3.80
CA LEU A 204 -9.31 2.73 -3.12
C LEU A 204 -10.56 1.86 -3.32
N GLY A 205 -11.34 1.67 -2.26
CA GLY A 205 -12.68 1.06 -2.31
C GLY A 205 -13.00 0.19 -1.10
N GLY A 206 -12.06 -0.65 -0.70
CA GLY A 206 -12.20 -1.65 0.36
C GLY A 206 -12.51 -1.02 1.71
N ASP A 207 -11.86 0.10 2.05
CA ASP A 207 -12.13 0.80 3.30
C ASP A 207 -13.55 1.36 3.42
N TRP A 208 -14.14 1.80 2.29
CA TRP A 208 -15.54 2.24 2.27
C TRP A 208 -16.48 1.05 2.46
N LEU A 209 -16.25 -0.04 1.73
CA LEU A 209 -17.04 -1.26 1.85
C LEU A 209 -16.97 -1.86 3.26
N ARG A 210 -15.83 -1.71 3.93
CA ARG A 210 -15.60 -2.18 5.31
C ARG A 210 -16.00 -1.18 6.39
N GLY A 211 -16.40 0.04 6.03
CA GLY A 211 -16.71 1.11 6.98
C GLY A 211 -15.53 1.60 7.82
N CYS A 212 -14.29 1.37 7.37
CA CYS A 212 -13.07 1.87 8.03
C CYS A 212 -12.43 3.06 7.29
N HIS A 213 -13.19 3.70 6.41
CA HIS A 213 -12.86 4.97 5.79
C HIS A 213 -13.17 6.15 6.71
N ARG A 214 -12.27 7.13 6.74
CA ARG A 214 -12.42 8.43 7.37
C ARG A 214 -12.06 9.53 6.38
N THR A 215 -12.91 10.56 6.33
CA THR A 215 -12.68 11.75 5.53
C THR A 215 -11.70 12.71 6.19
N VAL A 216 -11.03 13.52 5.37
CA VAL A 216 -10.17 14.63 5.82
C VAL A 216 -11.04 15.76 6.38
N ASP A 217 -10.77 16.19 7.62
CA ASP A 217 -11.41 17.38 8.22
C ASP A 217 -10.72 18.71 7.81
N GLY A 218 -11.26 19.85 8.25
CA GLY A 218 -10.74 21.17 7.88
C GLY A 218 -9.31 21.45 8.35
N ALA A 219 -8.95 20.98 9.55
CA ALA A 219 -7.61 21.16 10.11
C ALA A 219 -6.59 20.29 9.35
N GLN A 220 -6.94 19.03 9.11
CA GLN A 220 -6.15 18.11 8.31
C GLN A 220 -5.94 18.62 6.88
N ARG A 221 -6.99 19.16 6.25
CA ARG A 221 -6.89 19.78 4.91
C ARG A 221 -5.90 20.93 4.88
N SER A 222 -5.90 21.77 5.92
CA SER A 222 -4.97 22.90 6.04
C SER A 222 -3.54 22.43 6.24
N ALA A 223 -3.32 21.43 7.09
CA ALA A 223 -2.00 20.81 7.27
C ALA A 223 -1.48 20.17 5.98
N MET A 224 -2.33 19.45 5.23
CA MET A 224 -1.97 18.90 3.93
C MET A 224 -1.50 19.98 2.95
N ARG A 225 -2.18 21.14 2.90
CA ARG A 225 -1.77 22.26 2.04
C ARG A 225 -0.40 22.82 2.43
N GLN A 226 -0.15 22.97 3.73
CA GLN A 226 1.14 23.44 4.25
C GLN A 226 2.30 22.50 3.90
N LEU A 227 2.04 21.19 3.88
CA LEU A 227 3.00 20.17 3.44
C LEU A 227 3.14 20.08 1.90
N GLY A 228 2.42 20.90 1.15
CA GLY A 228 2.43 20.88 -0.31
C GLY A 228 1.76 19.65 -0.92
N LEU A 229 0.94 18.91 -0.15
CA LEU A 229 0.17 17.78 -0.67
C LEU A 229 -0.99 18.29 -1.54
N ARG A 230 -1.45 17.47 -2.47
CA ARG A 230 -2.55 17.84 -3.35
C ARG A 230 -3.89 17.71 -2.62
N VAL A 231 -4.58 18.83 -2.44
CA VAL A 231 -5.82 18.89 -1.64
C VAL A 231 -7.01 19.47 -2.37
N ASP A 232 -6.84 19.91 -3.61
CA ASP A 232 -7.82 20.56 -4.49
C ASP A 232 -8.23 19.69 -5.67
#